data_AF-A0A9W8JDG4-F1
#
_entry.id   AF-A0A9W8JDG4-F1
#
_cell.length_a   1.000
_cell.length_b   1.000
_cell.length_c   1.000
_cell.angle_alpha   90.00
_cell.angle_beta   90.00
_cell.angle_gamma   90.00
#
_symmetry.space_group_name_H-M   'P 1'
#
loop_
_entity.id
_entity.type
_entity.pdbx_description
1 polymer ?
#
loop_
_entity_poly.entity_id
_entity_poly.type
_entity_poly.pdbx_seq_one_letter_code
_entity_poly.pdbx_strand_id
1 'polypeptide(L)'
;MPSHTPASALVKLYFALRGAPWNFMRWQEITNIHHGLNPKKDKHLPPPLTREEVSSILSYFNQYDALGTEDAKIKFASKAKKKGKDTVPGRGFWTTWVNKHYSTKWKINGRIAKIFSLLGIHPEQIMAATGECTPPSSASYLPVALDIIGREIFGPEALDSHQMLLTRLWEPALILAQRTWFLETKSIGPRRAKVEKMKQKAETLLSELDQGNVTIRGINQAIRAVANFEKAVTALFTEDHAATLDAFKALLERFIPEDFSKSKSGARRVQKMSAKRKVTTESLSKLATPEEVSQLLEMYDQFFGAESDSNEELDAEEHQFVSFGEPVQGADPGVEIEAKMSASDLAANLGFQNGMPFLFNTKRLSSGGTAWSQEFEDACNSKPDALEPFSLQWHQLAGVHAALRKVLSPTSNPHHCTGILFADDVGLGKTIQASAIMASLSGLSVHISKRVDK
;
A
#
# COMPACT_ATOMS: atom_id res chain seq x y z
N MET A 1 -26.60 -23.96 -0.66
CA MET A 1 -26.02 -25.16 -1.28
C MET A 1 -24.62 -25.36 -0.73
N PRO A 2 -24.15 -26.60 -0.50
CA PRO A 2 -22.77 -26.84 -0.11
C PRO A 2 -21.86 -26.40 -1.27
N SER A 3 -20.97 -25.44 -1.01
CA SER A 3 -20.02 -24.91 -1.99
C SER A 3 -18.63 -25.46 -1.72
N HIS A 4 -17.79 -25.48 -2.75
CA HIS A 4 -16.38 -25.80 -2.58
C HIS A 4 -15.70 -24.80 -1.63
N THR A 5 -14.70 -25.29 -0.91
CA THR A 5 -13.86 -24.48 -0.02
C THR A 5 -12.56 -24.12 -0.75
N PRO A 6 -11.82 -23.09 -0.30
CA PRO A 6 -10.48 -22.83 -0.83
C PRO A 6 -9.58 -24.07 -0.79
N ALA A 7 -9.69 -24.86 0.28
CA ALA A 7 -8.96 -26.11 0.40
C ALA A 7 -9.30 -27.11 -0.72
N SER A 8 -10.57 -27.27 -1.10
CA SER A 8 -10.92 -28.18 -2.21
C SER A 8 -10.59 -27.61 -3.58
N ALA A 9 -10.65 -26.29 -3.78
CA ALA A 9 -10.16 -25.64 -5.00
C ALA A 9 -8.67 -25.90 -5.23
N LEU A 10 -7.84 -25.80 -4.20
CA LEU A 10 -6.41 -26.08 -4.29
C LEU A 10 -6.10 -27.56 -4.59
N VAL A 11 -6.93 -28.51 -4.13
CA VAL A 11 -6.81 -29.92 -4.54
C VAL A 11 -7.12 -30.06 -6.03
N LYS A 12 -8.17 -29.42 -6.53
CA LYS A 12 -8.49 -29.45 -7.96
C LYS A 12 -7.38 -28.85 -8.81
N LEU A 13 -6.80 -27.72 -8.40
CA LEU A 13 -5.64 -27.13 -9.10
C LEU A 13 -4.48 -28.11 -9.20
N TYR A 14 -4.18 -28.84 -8.13
CA TYR A 14 -3.10 -29.83 -8.08
C TYR A 14 -3.21 -30.94 -9.13
N PHE A 15 -4.43 -31.34 -9.47
CA PHE A 15 -4.68 -32.35 -10.51
C PHE A 15 -4.92 -31.74 -11.90
N ALA A 16 -5.48 -30.53 -11.98
CA ALA A 16 -5.71 -29.82 -13.24
C ALA A 16 -4.41 -29.63 -14.03
N LEU A 17 -3.34 -29.25 -13.33
CA LEU A 17 -1.97 -29.27 -13.80
C LEU A 17 -1.11 -29.87 -12.70
N ARG A 18 -0.44 -30.98 -13.00
CA ARG A 18 0.25 -31.78 -11.98
C ARG A 18 1.24 -30.93 -11.19
N GLY A 19 0.98 -30.75 -9.90
CA GLY A 19 1.82 -29.96 -9.00
C GLY A 19 1.43 -28.48 -8.87
N ALA A 20 0.42 -28.00 -9.62
CA ALA A 20 -0.11 -26.65 -9.50
C ALA A 20 -0.88 -26.43 -8.18
N PRO A 21 -1.05 -25.17 -7.74
CA PRO A 21 -0.29 -24.01 -8.17
C PRO A 21 1.13 -23.97 -7.57
N TRP A 22 1.56 -25.01 -6.85
CA TRP A 22 2.81 -25.04 -6.06
C TRP A 22 4.10 -25.00 -6.89
N ASN A 23 4.01 -25.17 -8.21
CA ASN A 23 5.10 -25.06 -9.16
C ASN A 23 5.10 -23.73 -9.94
N PHE A 24 4.13 -22.85 -9.74
CA PHE A 24 4.06 -21.56 -10.43
C PHE A 24 4.83 -20.49 -9.66
N MET A 25 5.71 -19.74 -10.32
CA MET A 25 6.59 -18.78 -9.64
C MET A 25 5.80 -17.75 -8.85
N ARG A 26 4.74 -17.19 -9.43
CA ARG A 26 3.90 -16.20 -8.75
C ARG A 26 3.24 -16.75 -7.49
N TRP A 27 2.78 -18.00 -7.52
CA TRP A 27 2.22 -18.64 -6.34
C TRP A 27 3.28 -18.89 -5.27
N GLN A 28 4.49 -19.27 -5.66
CA GLN A 28 5.63 -19.46 -4.75
C GLN A 28 6.04 -18.14 -4.08
N GLU A 29 6.05 -17.02 -4.81
CA GLU A 29 6.27 -15.68 -4.26
C GLU A 29 5.21 -15.33 -3.21
N ILE A 30 3.93 -15.51 -3.53
CA ILE A 30 2.82 -15.18 -2.63
C ILE A 30 2.85 -16.05 -1.37
N THR A 31 3.18 -17.33 -1.52
CA THR A 31 3.10 -18.30 -0.41
C THR A 31 4.41 -18.49 0.34
N ASN A 32 5.53 -18.03 -0.23
CA ASN A 32 6.91 -18.32 0.17
C ASN A 32 7.22 -19.84 0.24
N ILE A 33 6.63 -20.64 -0.65
CA ILE A 33 6.82 -22.10 -0.72
C ILE A 33 7.46 -22.47 -2.06
N HIS A 34 8.79 -22.49 -2.09
CA HIS A 34 9.58 -22.60 -3.34
C HIS A 34 9.77 -24.03 -3.87
N HIS A 35 9.55 -25.05 -3.03
CA HIS A 35 9.90 -26.44 -3.38
C HIS A 35 8.68 -27.34 -3.60
N GLY A 36 7.52 -26.74 -3.84
CA GLY A 36 6.27 -27.45 -4.03
C GLY A 36 5.72 -28.09 -2.75
N LEU A 37 4.66 -28.89 -2.90
CA LEU A 37 3.98 -29.54 -1.78
C LEU A 37 4.69 -30.81 -1.27
N ASN A 38 5.45 -31.50 -2.12
CA ASN A 38 6.12 -32.77 -1.78
C ASN A 38 7.59 -32.84 -2.27
N PRO A 39 8.49 -31.99 -1.76
CA PRO A 39 9.90 -32.03 -2.10
C PRO A 39 10.61 -33.26 -1.52
N LYS A 40 11.70 -33.70 -2.16
CA LYS A 40 12.47 -34.89 -1.69
C LYS A 40 13.13 -34.72 -0.31
N LYS A 41 13.50 -33.50 0.07
CA LYS A 41 14.19 -33.22 1.36
C LYS A 41 13.21 -32.63 2.36
N ASP A 42 13.24 -33.08 3.61
CA ASP A 42 12.31 -32.66 4.66
C ASP A 42 12.44 -31.19 5.02
N LYS A 43 13.65 -30.64 4.97
CA LYS A 43 13.92 -29.20 5.17
C LYS A 43 13.24 -28.26 4.16
N HIS A 44 12.73 -28.82 3.06
CA HIS A 44 12.04 -28.06 2.03
C HIS A 44 10.51 -28.19 2.11
N LEU A 45 9.99 -28.99 3.05
CA LEU A 45 8.54 -29.15 3.24
C LEU A 45 7.88 -27.82 3.62
N PRO A 46 6.63 -27.58 3.21
CA PRO A 46 5.91 -26.37 3.60
C PRO A 46 5.72 -26.32 5.13
N PRO A 47 6.23 -25.30 5.83
CA PRO A 47 6.10 -25.22 7.28
C PRO A 47 4.63 -24.99 7.68
N PRO A 48 4.15 -25.58 8.79
CA PRO A 48 4.83 -26.47 9.74
C PRO A 48 4.63 -27.98 9.45
N LEU A 49 4.35 -28.37 8.20
CA LEU A 49 3.95 -29.75 7.89
C LEU A 49 5.12 -30.73 8.00
N THR A 50 4.85 -31.90 8.57
CA THR A 50 5.78 -33.03 8.59
C THR A 50 5.64 -33.91 7.35
N ARG A 51 6.62 -34.79 7.10
CA ARG A 51 6.58 -35.74 5.98
C ARG A 51 5.38 -36.68 6.03
N GLU A 52 5.03 -37.15 7.23
CA GLU A 52 3.88 -38.03 7.46
C GLU A 52 2.55 -37.32 7.18
N GLU A 53 2.45 -36.05 7.59
CA GLU A 53 1.29 -35.21 7.32
C GLU A 53 1.14 -34.94 5.82
N VAL A 54 2.23 -34.59 5.12
CA VAL A 54 2.23 -34.41 3.67
C VAL A 54 1.82 -35.70 2.94
N SER A 55 2.35 -36.86 3.36
CA SER A 55 1.98 -38.15 2.78
C SER A 55 0.48 -38.45 2.98
N SER A 56 -0.05 -38.13 4.17
CA SER A 56 -1.48 -38.26 4.47
C SER A 56 -2.32 -37.31 3.62
N ILE A 57 -1.88 -36.06 3.43
CA ILE A 57 -2.53 -35.06 2.57
C ILE A 57 -2.58 -35.55 1.11
N LEU A 58 -1.49 -36.09 0.58
CA LEU A 58 -1.45 -36.63 -0.79
C LEU A 58 -2.35 -37.85 -0.95
N SER A 59 -2.44 -38.72 0.06
CA SER A 59 -3.42 -39.81 0.08
C SER A 59 -4.85 -39.28 0.03
N TYR A 60 -5.15 -38.21 0.79
CA TYR A 60 -6.44 -37.51 0.70
C TYR A 60 -6.70 -36.93 -0.69
N PHE A 61 -5.68 -36.34 -1.34
CA PHE A 61 -5.81 -35.79 -2.70
C PHE A 61 -6.18 -36.87 -3.70
N ASN A 62 -5.49 -38.01 -3.67
CA ASN A 62 -5.79 -39.13 -4.57
C ASN A 62 -7.20 -39.70 -4.33
N GLN A 63 -7.63 -39.80 -3.07
CA GLN A 63 -9.00 -40.21 -2.74
C GLN A 63 -10.05 -39.19 -3.20
N TYR A 64 -9.73 -37.90 -3.15
CA TYR A 64 -10.59 -36.82 -3.64
C TYR A 64 -10.74 -36.87 -5.16
N ASP A 65 -9.64 -37.08 -5.88
CA ASP A 65 -9.61 -37.14 -7.34
C ASP A 65 -10.31 -38.39 -7.89
N ALA A 66 -10.20 -39.52 -7.18
CA ALA A 66 -10.89 -40.76 -7.53
C ALA A 66 -12.42 -40.70 -7.47
N LEU A 67 -13.01 -39.63 -6.91
CA LEU A 67 -14.46 -39.45 -6.87
C LEU A 67 -14.97 -38.97 -8.24
N GLY A 68 -15.90 -39.74 -8.83
CA GLY A 68 -16.39 -39.47 -10.18
C GLY A 68 -17.36 -38.29 -10.33
N THR A 69 -17.92 -37.74 -9.24
CA THR A 69 -18.90 -36.63 -9.32
C THR A 69 -18.51 -35.46 -8.43
N GLU A 70 -18.82 -34.23 -8.90
CA GLU A 70 -18.52 -33.01 -8.17
C GLU A 70 -19.26 -32.91 -6.84
N ASP A 71 -20.52 -33.35 -6.77
CA ASP A 71 -21.26 -33.43 -5.52
C ASP A 71 -20.62 -34.39 -4.51
N ALA A 72 -20.06 -35.51 -4.96
CA ALA A 72 -19.35 -36.44 -4.10
C ALA A 72 -18.06 -35.79 -3.57
N LYS A 73 -17.32 -35.08 -4.43
CA LYS A 73 -16.13 -34.31 -4.05
C LYS A 73 -16.44 -33.21 -3.02
N ILE A 74 -17.52 -32.46 -3.21
CA ILE A 74 -17.99 -31.44 -2.25
C ILE A 74 -18.32 -32.09 -0.92
N LYS A 75 -19.13 -33.16 -0.91
CA LYS A 75 -19.49 -33.90 0.32
C LYS A 75 -18.27 -34.50 1.01
N PHE A 76 -17.30 -34.99 0.25
CA PHE A 76 -16.07 -35.57 0.77
C PHE A 76 -15.17 -34.52 1.43
N ALA A 77 -15.02 -33.34 0.83
CA ALA A 77 -14.26 -32.23 1.40
C ALA A 77 -14.96 -31.55 2.60
N SER A 78 -16.30 -31.51 2.62
CA SER A 78 -17.10 -30.79 3.63
C SER A 78 -17.49 -31.63 4.86
N LYS A 79 -17.27 -32.95 4.84
CA LYS A 79 -17.58 -33.83 5.98
C LYS A 79 -16.82 -33.37 7.25
N ALA A 80 -17.58 -32.83 8.20
CA ALA A 80 -17.05 -32.35 9.48
C ALA A 80 -16.40 -33.48 10.30
N LYS A 81 -15.39 -33.12 11.10
CA LYS A 81 -14.83 -33.99 12.14
C LYS A 81 -15.96 -34.47 13.06
N LYS A 82 -16.44 -35.70 12.89
CA LYS A 82 -17.09 -36.40 14.01
C LYS A 82 -16.00 -36.63 15.05
N LYS A 83 -16.21 -36.17 16.28
CA LYS A 83 -15.27 -36.29 17.41
C LYS A 83 -14.63 -37.69 17.40
N GLY A 84 -13.31 -37.74 17.16
CA GLY A 84 -12.48 -38.95 17.33
C GLY A 84 -12.28 -39.85 16.11
N LYS A 85 -12.98 -39.70 14.98
CA LYS A 85 -12.71 -40.46 13.75
C LYS A 85 -12.94 -39.61 12.51
N ASP A 86 -11.92 -38.85 12.12
CA ASP A 86 -11.81 -38.49 10.70
C ASP A 86 -11.43 -39.78 9.96
N THR A 87 -12.32 -40.29 9.11
CA THR A 87 -12.04 -41.49 8.31
C THR A 87 -10.94 -41.26 7.28
N VAL A 88 -10.57 -40.00 7.03
CA VAL A 88 -9.55 -39.61 6.05
C VAL A 88 -8.52 -38.69 6.71
N PRO A 89 -7.40 -39.24 7.23
CA PRO A 89 -6.48 -38.49 8.09
C PRO A 89 -5.90 -37.23 7.44
N GLY A 90 -5.64 -37.23 6.12
CA GLY A 90 -5.08 -36.08 5.41
C GLY A 90 -6.00 -34.87 5.27
N ARG A 91 -7.33 -35.06 5.30
CA ARG A 91 -8.30 -33.97 5.06
C ARG A 91 -8.22 -32.89 6.12
N GLY A 92 -8.12 -33.32 7.39
CA GLY A 92 -8.02 -32.42 8.53
C GLY A 92 -6.77 -31.55 8.48
N PHE A 93 -5.61 -32.17 8.27
CA PHE A 93 -4.34 -31.46 8.13
C PHE A 93 -4.39 -30.44 7.00
N TRP A 94 -4.87 -30.86 5.82
CA TRP A 94 -4.99 -29.99 4.66
C TRP A 94 -5.87 -28.77 4.91
N THR A 95 -7.09 -29.01 5.40
CA THR A 95 -8.08 -27.94 5.59
C THR A 95 -7.62 -26.95 6.66
N THR A 96 -7.04 -27.45 7.76
CA THR A 96 -6.50 -26.59 8.82
C THR A 96 -5.32 -25.77 8.31
N TRP A 97 -4.38 -26.38 7.58
CA TRP A 97 -3.22 -25.70 7.04
C TRP A 97 -3.61 -24.61 6.03
N VAL A 98 -4.46 -24.94 5.04
CA VAL A 98 -4.95 -23.96 4.06
C VAL A 98 -5.69 -22.83 4.75
N ASN A 99 -6.67 -23.11 5.63
CA ASN A 99 -7.46 -22.05 6.27
C ASN A 99 -6.60 -21.11 7.13
N LYS A 100 -5.56 -21.63 7.79
CA LYS A 100 -4.64 -20.82 8.59
C LYS A 100 -3.85 -19.85 7.72
N HIS A 101 -3.39 -20.27 6.55
CA HIS A 101 -2.50 -19.46 5.70
C HIS A 101 -3.25 -18.62 4.65
N TYR A 102 -4.35 -19.12 4.11
CA TYR A 102 -5.05 -18.55 2.95
C TYR A 102 -5.55 -17.12 3.18
N SER A 103 -6.19 -16.87 4.32
CA SER A 103 -6.71 -15.53 4.64
C SER A 103 -5.67 -14.61 5.26
N THR A 104 -4.74 -15.13 6.08
CA THR A 104 -3.84 -14.30 6.90
C THR A 104 -2.50 -14.03 6.23
N LYS A 105 -1.83 -15.08 5.72
CA LYS A 105 -0.48 -14.99 5.16
C LYS A 105 -0.51 -14.75 3.66
N TRP A 106 -1.30 -15.52 2.92
CA TRP A 106 -1.35 -15.43 1.46
C TRP A 106 -2.29 -14.32 0.97
N LYS A 107 -3.25 -13.92 1.81
CA LYS A 107 -4.24 -12.86 1.56
C LYS A 107 -4.94 -13.00 0.20
N ILE A 108 -5.22 -14.23 -0.23
CA ILE A 108 -5.75 -14.52 -1.58
C ILE A 108 -7.09 -13.81 -1.84
N ASN A 109 -8.01 -13.84 -0.87
CA ASN A 109 -9.28 -13.12 -1.00
C ASN A 109 -9.07 -11.61 -1.19
N GLY A 110 -8.11 -11.01 -0.48
CA GLY A 110 -7.80 -9.59 -0.62
C GLY A 110 -7.26 -9.24 -2.01
N ARG A 111 -6.40 -10.10 -2.58
CA ARG A 111 -5.91 -9.94 -3.96
C ARG A 111 -7.05 -10.03 -4.98
N ILE A 112 -7.94 -11.02 -4.84
CA ILE A 112 -9.11 -11.17 -5.71
C ILE A 112 -10.07 -9.99 -5.56
N ALA A 113 -10.33 -9.52 -4.33
CA ALA A 113 -11.21 -8.37 -4.09
C ALA A 113 -10.67 -7.09 -4.74
N LYS A 114 -9.34 -6.85 -4.69
CA LYS A 114 -8.70 -5.74 -5.41
C LYS A 114 -8.95 -5.82 -6.92
N ILE A 115 -8.88 -7.01 -7.52
CA ILE A 115 -9.19 -7.21 -8.94
C ILE A 115 -10.66 -6.89 -9.23
N PHE A 116 -11.58 -7.30 -8.35
CA PHE A 116 -12.99 -6.93 -8.50
C PHE A 116 -13.17 -5.41 -8.50
N SER A 117 -12.49 -4.70 -7.59
CA SER A 117 -12.52 -3.25 -7.52
C SER A 117 -11.93 -2.56 -8.75
N LEU A 118 -10.80 -3.07 -9.25
CA LEU A 118 -10.11 -2.54 -10.44
C LEU A 118 -10.95 -2.70 -11.71
N LEU A 119 -11.70 -3.81 -11.82
CA LEU A 119 -12.61 -4.05 -12.93
C LEU A 119 -13.97 -3.36 -12.77
N GLY A 120 -14.22 -2.65 -11.67
CA GLY A 120 -15.52 -2.05 -11.37
C GLY A 120 -16.63 -3.08 -11.13
N ILE A 121 -16.28 -4.35 -10.89
CA ILE A 121 -17.23 -5.45 -10.66
C ILE A 121 -17.37 -5.81 -9.18
N HIS A 122 -16.77 -5.04 -8.28
CA HIS A 122 -16.93 -5.29 -6.84
C HIS A 122 -18.43 -5.18 -6.48
N PRO A 123 -19.00 -6.11 -5.69
CA PRO A 123 -20.43 -6.10 -5.39
C PRO A 123 -20.95 -4.75 -4.87
N GLU A 124 -20.17 -4.08 -4.01
CA GLU A 124 -20.54 -2.74 -3.49
C GLU A 124 -20.51 -1.66 -4.58
N GLN A 125 -19.57 -1.71 -5.53
CA GLN A 125 -19.50 -0.75 -6.64
C GLN A 125 -20.68 -0.94 -7.60
N ILE A 126 -21.02 -2.19 -7.92
CA ILE A 126 -22.17 -2.50 -8.76
C ILE A 126 -23.46 -2.03 -8.08
N MET A 127 -23.64 -2.34 -6.79
CA MET A 127 -24.82 -1.90 -6.02
C MET A 127 -24.94 -0.37 -5.97
N ALA A 128 -23.81 0.34 -5.83
CA ALA A 128 -23.79 1.81 -5.88
C ALA A 128 -24.19 2.33 -7.26
N ALA A 129 -23.67 1.72 -8.34
CA ALA A 129 -23.96 2.11 -9.70
C ALA A 129 -25.41 1.81 -10.15
N THR A 130 -26.00 0.71 -9.67
CA THR A 130 -27.38 0.32 -10.02
C THR A 130 -28.43 0.86 -9.05
N GLY A 131 -28.03 1.35 -7.88
CA GLY A 131 -28.93 1.75 -6.81
C GLY A 131 -29.62 0.57 -6.11
N GLU A 132 -29.19 -0.67 -6.34
CA GLU A 132 -29.80 -1.85 -5.74
C GLU A 132 -29.31 -2.11 -4.30
N CYS A 133 -30.24 -2.48 -3.42
CA CYS A 133 -29.94 -2.86 -2.04
C CYS A 133 -29.47 -4.32 -1.89
N THR A 134 -29.64 -5.13 -2.94
CA THR A 134 -29.26 -6.54 -2.94
C THR A 134 -27.97 -6.77 -3.72
N PRO A 135 -27.04 -7.62 -3.24
CA PRO A 135 -25.84 -7.92 -3.99
C PRO A 135 -26.15 -8.62 -5.32
N PRO A 136 -25.44 -8.26 -6.40
CA PRO A 136 -25.65 -8.88 -7.70
C PRO A 136 -25.28 -10.36 -7.72
N SER A 137 -25.80 -11.08 -8.73
CA SER A 137 -25.45 -12.47 -8.95
C SER A 137 -24.01 -12.61 -9.45
N SER A 138 -23.20 -13.39 -8.73
CA SER A 138 -21.80 -13.65 -9.12
C SER A 138 -21.63 -14.27 -10.51
N ALA A 139 -22.63 -15.02 -10.99
CA ALA A 139 -22.54 -15.77 -12.25
C ALA A 139 -22.32 -14.85 -13.47
N SER A 140 -22.85 -13.62 -13.43
CA SER A 140 -22.78 -12.68 -14.55
C SER A 140 -21.45 -11.92 -14.62
N TYR A 141 -20.71 -11.84 -13.51
CA TYR A 141 -19.54 -10.95 -13.39
C TYR A 141 -18.21 -11.70 -13.26
N LEU A 142 -18.20 -12.84 -12.53
CA LEU A 142 -16.96 -13.55 -12.26
C LEU A 142 -16.22 -14.07 -13.50
N PRO A 143 -16.88 -14.55 -14.57
CA PRO A 143 -16.18 -15.03 -15.77
C PRO A 143 -15.24 -13.99 -16.38
N VAL A 144 -15.62 -12.70 -16.34
CA VAL A 144 -14.83 -11.59 -16.91
C VAL A 144 -13.53 -11.36 -16.16
N ALA A 145 -13.46 -11.73 -14.87
CA ALA A 145 -12.29 -11.52 -14.04
C ALA A 145 -11.33 -12.72 -13.99
N LEU A 146 -11.70 -13.88 -14.54
CA LEU A 146 -10.94 -15.12 -14.34
C LEU A 146 -9.53 -15.05 -14.91
N ASP A 147 -9.34 -14.45 -16.08
CA ASP A 147 -8.01 -14.34 -16.71
C ASP A 147 -7.07 -13.46 -15.88
N ILE A 148 -7.59 -12.35 -15.36
CA ILE A 148 -6.82 -11.42 -14.54
C ILE A 148 -6.51 -12.02 -13.16
N ILE A 149 -7.48 -12.73 -12.56
CA ILE A 149 -7.29 -13.51 -11.33
C ILE A 149 -6.20 -14.57 -11.55
N GLY A 150 -6.27 -15.30 -12.67
CA GLY A 150 -5.29 -16.29 -13.05
C GLY A 150 -3.89 -15.69 -13.15
N ARG A 151 -3.75 -14.59 -13.88
CA ARG A 151 -2.49 -13.87 -14.05
C ARG A 151 -1.91 -13.38 -12.71
N GLU A 152 -2.72 -12.74 -11.87
CA GLU A 152 -2.24 -12.15 -10.61
C GLU A 152 -1.84 -13.20 -9.57
N ILE A 153 -2.59 -14.30 -9.49
CA ILE A 153 -2.42 -15.33 -8.45
C ILE A 153 -1.45 -16.43 -8.89
N PHE A 154 -1.58 -16.88 -10.14
CA PHE A 154 -0.83 -18.02 -10.65
C PHE A 154 0.31 -17.62 -11.57
N GLY A 155 0.33 -16.39 -12.12
CA GLY A 155 1.40 -15.94 -13.00
C GLY A 155 1.22 -16.35 -14.47
N PRO A 156 2.18 -15.99 -15.34
CA PRO A 156 2.12 -16.25 -16.77
C PRO A 156 2.06 -17.76 -17.11
N GLU A 157 2.54 -18.64 -16.23
CA GLU A 157 2.53 -20.09 -16.44
C GLU A 157 1.11 -20.70 -16.45
N ALA A 158 0.14 -19.96 -15.90
CA ALA A 158 -1.27 -20.35 -15.91
C ALA A 158 -2.03 -19.86 -17.16
N LEU A 159 -1.38 -19.10 -18.03
CA LEU A 159 -1.99 -18.49 -19.21
C LEU A 159 -1.60 -19.25 -20.50
N ASP A 160 -2.48 -19.19 -21.50
CA ASP A 160 -2.21 -19.66 -22.85
C ASP A 160 -1.50 -18.61 -23.72
N SER A 161 -1.30 -18.91 -25.00
CA SER A 161 -0.67 -17.99 -25.96
C SER A 161 -1.45 -16.67 -26.17
N HIS A 162 -2.73 -16.64 -25.82
CA HIS A 162 -3.61 -15.48 -25.94
C HIS A 162 -3.77 -14.72 -24.62
N GLN A 163 -2.97 -15.03 -23.60
CA GLN A 163 -3.06 -14.45 -22.25
C GLN A 163 -4.38 -14.80 -21.54
N MET A 164 -5.07 -15.86 -21.97
CA MET A 164 -6.26 -16.38 -21.29
C MET A 164 -5.86 -17.46 -20.30
N LEU A 165 -6.58 -17.57 -19.18
CA LEU A 165 -6.38 -18.63 -18.21
C LEU A 165 -6.58 -19.99 -18.89
N LEU A 166 -5.70 -20.95 -18.63
CA LEU A 166 -5.85 -22.30 -19.18
C LEU A 166 -7.21 -22.90 -18.76
N THR A 167 -7.94 -23.50 -19.71
CA THR A 167 -9.30 -24.02 -19.49
C THR A 167 -9.39 -25.00 -18.31
N ARG A 168 -8.33 -25.78 -18.06
CA ARG A 168 -8.25 -26.72 -16.93
C ARG A 168 -8.23 -26.02 -15.56
N LEU A 169 -7.81 -24.75 -15.52
CA LEU A 169 -7.72 -23.93 -14.31
C LEU A 169 -8.96 -23.06 -14.08
N TRP A 170 -9.87 -22.96 -15.05
CA TRP A 170 -11.08 -22.13 -14.97
C TRP A 170 -11.97 -22.48 -13.78
N GLU A 171 -12.38 -23.75 -13.67
CA GLU A 171 -13.28 -24.18 -12.61
C GLU A 171 -12.66 -23.98 -11.21
N PRO A 172 -11.41 -24.40 -10.93
CA PRO A 172 -10.80 -24.12 -9.65
C PRO A 172 -10.62 -22.63 -9.34
N ALA A 173 -10.24 -21.81 -10.33
CA ALA A 173 -10.12 -20.36 -10.16
C ALA A 173 -11.49 -19.71 -9.86
N LEU A 174 -12.54 -20.16 -10.56
CA LEU A 174 -13.91 -19.71 -10.34
C LEU A 174 -14.39 -20.01 -8.91
N ILE A 175 -14.01 -21.15 -8.33
CA ILE A 175 -14.33 -21.46 -6.92
C ILE A 175 -13.68 -20.43 -5.97
N LEU A 176 -12.42 -20.06 -6.21
CA LEU A 176 -11.73 -19.05 -5.39
C LEU A 176 -12.40 -17.67 -5.54
N ALA A 177 -12.77 -17.30 -6.76
CA ALA A 177 -13.46 -16.06 -7.07
C ALA A 177 -14.87 -16.01 -6.42
N GLN A 178 -15.66 -17.07 -6.55
CA GLN A 178 -16.97 -17.21 -5.92
C GLN A 178 -16.90 -17.13 -4.40
N ARG A 179 -15.85 -17.73 -3.80
CA ARG A 179 -15.66 -17.65 -2.36
C ARG A 179 -15.35 -16.23 -1.91
N THR A 180 -14.49 -15.51 -2.65
CA THR A 180 -14.19 -14.12 -2.36
C THR A 180 -15.44 -13.25 -2.50
N TRP A 181 -16.18 -13.42 -3.60
CA TRP A 181 -17.45 -12.72 -3.82
C TRP A 181 -18.42 -12.92 -2.65
N PHE A 182 -18.62 -14.16 -2.21
CA PHE A 182 -19.49 -14.47 -1.07
C PHE A 182 -19.03 -13.78 0.24
N LEU A 183 -17.72 -13.67 0.46
CA LEU A 183 -17.19 -12.99 1.64
C LEU A 183 -17.41 -11.49 1.56
N GLU A 184 -17.16 -10.88 0.40
CA GLU A 184 -17.41 -9.46 0.17
C GLU A 184 -18.88 -9.13 0.37
N THR A 185 -19.80 -9.86 -0.30
CA THR A 185 -21.25 -9.65 -0.16
C THR A 185 -21.74 -9.81 1.28
N LYS A 186 -21.21 -10.78 2.03
CA LYS A 186 -21.53 -10.96 3.44
C LYS A 186 -20.97 -9.84 4.33
N SER A 187 -19.87 -9.21 3.92
CA SER A 187 -19.23 -8.14 4.68
C SER A 187 -19.90 -6.78 4.51
N ILE A 188 -20.67 -6.57 3.43
CA ILE A 188 -21.34 -5.30 3.11
C ILE A 188 -22.21 -4.80 4.26
N GLY A 189 -23.13 -5.63 4.76
CA GLY A 189 -24.05 -5.24 5.84
C GLY A 189 -23.32 -4.79 7.12
N PRO A 190 -22.42 -5.63 7.67
CA PRO A 190 -21.58 -5.25 8.82
C PRO A 190 -20.71 -4.01 8.56
N ARG A 191 -20.15 -3.86 7.35
CA ARG A 191 -19.32 -2.70 6.96
C ARG A 191 -20.16 -1.42 6.96
N ARG A 192 -21.33 -1.41 6.32
CA ARG A 192 -22.30 -0.31 6.35
C ARG A 192 -22.72 0.05 7.78
N ALA A 193 -23.05 -0.95 8.60
CA ALA A 193 -23.42 -0.71 10.01
C ALA A 193 -22.27 -0.12 10.82
N LYS A 194 -21.01 -0.50 10.52
CA LYS A 194 -19.82 0.08 11.15
C LYS A 194 -19.64 1.54 10.74
N VAL A 195 -19.82 1.86 9.45
CA VAL A 195 -19.72 3.23 8.93
C VAL A 195 -20.80 4.13 9.52
N GLU A 196 -22.03 3.63 9.63
CA GLU A 196 -23.11 4.37 10.27
C GLU A 196 -22.82 4.66 11.76
N LYS A 197 -22.22 3.71 12.48
CA LYS A 197 -21.75 3.96 13.86
C LYS A 197 -20.64 5.02 13.92
N MET A 198 -19.74 5.06 12.93
CA MET A 198 -18.71 6.10 12.87
C MET A 198 -19.32 7.46 12.56
N LYS A 199 -20.31 7.52 11.66
CA LYS A 199 -21.10 8.72 11.36
C LYS A 199 -21.77 9.25 12.62
N GLN A 200 -22.55 8.42 13.33
CA GLN A 200 -23.24 8.81 14.55
C GLN A 200 -22.28 9.31 15.64
N LYS A 201 -21.10 8.68 15.76
CA LYS A 201 -20.07 9.13 16.68
C LYS A 201 -19.52 10.52 16.31
N ALA A 202 -19.27 10.76 15.02
CA ALA A 202 -18.85 12.07 14.53
C ALA A 202 -19.94 13.13 14.75
N GLU A 203 -21.21 12.83 14.43
CA GLU A 203 -22.36 13.72 14.67
C GLU A 203 -22.52 14.07 16.15
N THR A 204 -22.38 13.09 17.03
CA THR A 204 -22.51 13.30 18.48
C THR A 204 -21.42 14.25 18.99
N LEU A 205 -20.15 13.99 18.62
CA LEU A 205 -19.02 14.82 19.04
C LEU A 205 -19.09 16.24 18.46
N LEU A 206 -19.53 16.39 17.21
CA LEU A 206 -19.75 17.70 16.60
C LEU A 206 -20.92 18.46 17.26
N SER A 207 -22.01 17.76 17.61
CA SER A 207 -23.15 18.36 18.31
C SER A 207 -22.79 18.81 19.72
N GLU A 208 -21.95 18.06 20.44
CA GLU A 208 -21.43 18.44 21.76
C GLU A 208 -20.57 19.71 21.70
N LEU A 209 -19.78 19.87 20.63
CA LEU A 209 -19.01 21.08 20.37
C LEU A 209 -19.92 22.27 20.06
N ASP A 210 -20.95 22.08 19.22
CA ASP A 210 -21.95 23.11 18.89
C ASP A 210 -22.78 23.55 20.12
N GLN A 211 -23.05 22.64 21.06
CA GLN A 211 -23.77 22.92 22.31
C GLN A 211 -22.95 23.70 23.34
N GLY A 212 -21.65 23.92 23.09
CA GLY A 212 -20.80 24.79 23.90
C GLY A 212 -19.79 24.06 24.80
N ASN A 213 -19.65 22.74 24.71
CA ASN A 213 -18.60 21.98 25.40
C ASN A 213 -17.26 22.05 24.63
N VAL A 214 -16.85 23.26 24.24
CA VAL A 214 -15.66 23.47 23.41
C VAL A 214 -14.41 23.31 24.28
N THR A 215 -13.80 22.14 24.19
CA THR A 215 -12.49 21.83 24.79
C THR A 215 -11.54 21.36 23.69
N ILE A 216 -10.24 21.63 23.82
CA ILE A 216 -9.21 21.15 22.86
C ILE A 216 -9.30 19.63 22.69
N ARG A 217 -9.49 18.91 23.81
CA ARG A 217 -9.69 17.46 23.80
C ARG A 217 -10.93 17.05 23.00
N GLY A 218 -12.03 17.79 23.11
CA GLY A 218 -13.26 17.58 22.35
C GLY A 218 -13.06 17.84 20.85
N ILE A 219 -12.40 18.93 20.49
CA ILE A 219 -12.07 19.25 19.09
C ILE A 219 -11.16 18.16 18.49
N ASN A 220 -10.14 17.73 19.23
CA ASN A 220 -9.23 16.67 18.79
C ASN A 220 -9.94 15.32 18.60
N GLN A 221 -10.91 15.00 19.46
CA GLN A 221 -11.74 13.80 19.31
C GLN A 221 -12.68 13.90 18.11
N ALA A 222 -13.25 15.08 17.85
CA ALA A 222 -14.10 15.32 16.69
C ALA A 222 -13.30 15.24 15.37
N ILE A 223 -12.12 15.86 15.29
CA ILE A 223 -11.19 15.75 14.14
C ILE A 223 -10.91 14.28 13.83
N ARG A 224 -10.49 13.49 14.84
CA ARG A 224 -10.23 12.06 14.66
C ARG A 224 -11.48 11.27 14.28
N ALA A 225 -12.65 11.63 14.80
CA ALA A 225 -13.90 10.94 14.46
C ALA A 225 -14.31 11.19 13.00
N VAL A 226 -14.19 12.44 12.53
CA VAL A 226 -14.45 12.81 11.13
C VAL A 226 -13.42 12.19 10.19
N ALA A 227 -12.13 12.19 10.53
CA ALA A 227 -11.10 11.52 9.74
C ALA A 227 -11.32 10.00 9.64
N ASN A 228 -11.73 9.35 10.74
CA ASN A 228 -12.08 7.91 10.71
C ASN A 228 -13.33 7.65 9.86
N PHE A 229 -14.31 8.56 9.87
CA PHE A 229 -15.48 8.48 9.01
C PHE A 229 -15.09 8.67 7.54
N GLU A 230 -14.25 9.65 7.21
CA GLU A 230 -13.71 9.87 5.87
C GLU A 230 -13.03 8.62 5.33
N LYS A 231 -12.07 8.03 6.07
CA LYS A 231 -11.40 6.79 5.67
C LYS A 231 -12.38 5.63 5.44
N ALA A 232 -13.49 5.59 6.18
CA ALA A 232 -14.51 4.56 6.03
C ALA A 232 -15.46 4.82 4.83
N VAL A 233 -15.66 6.09 4.45
CA VAL A 233 -16.49 6.53 3.32
C VAL A 233 -15.73 6.45 2.00
N THR A 234 -14.42 6.71 1.96
CA THR A 234 -13.61 6.50 0.75
C THR A 234 -13.68 5.04 0.27
N ALA A 235 -13.91 4.09 1.19
CA ALA A 235 -14.12 2.69 0.88
C ALA A 235 -15.56 2.34 0.46
N LEU A 236 -16.54 3.23 0.67
CA LEU A 236 -17.97 3.04 0.38
C LEU A 236 -18.47 4.21 -0.47
N PHE A 237 -18.37 4.06 -1.80
CA PHE A 237 -18.80 5.05 -2.78
C PHE A 237 -20.33 5.29 -2.74
N THR A 238 -20.79 6.19 -1.88
CA THR A 238 -22.17 6.69 -1.90
C THR A 238 -22.18 8.21 -1.77
N GLU A 239 -22.84 8.90 -2.71
CA GLU A 239 -22.91 10.36 -2.78
C GLU A 239 -23.44 11.00 -1.47
N ASP A 240 -24.40 10.36 -0.79
CA ASP A 240 -24.96 10.82 0.48
C ASP A 240 -23.91 10.92 1.61
N HIS A 241 -22.96 9.99 1.65
CA HIS A 241 -21.90 10.00 2.66
C HIS A 241 -20.83 11.06 2.37
N ALA A 242 -20.57 11.36 1.09
CA ALA A 242 -19.68 12.45 0.70
C ALA A 242 -20.27 13.82 1.11
N ALA A 243 -21.54 14.06 0.81
CA ALA A 243 -22.23 15.28 1.24
C ALA A 243 -22.26 15.44 2.78
N THR A 244 -22.44 14.32 3.50
CA THR A 244 -22.38 14.32 4.97
C THR A 244 -20.97 14.66 5.48
N LEU A 245 -19.94 14.11 4.84
CA LEU A 245 -18.55 14.38 5.19
C LEU A 245 -18.18 15.85 4.98
N ASP A 246 -18.59 16.45 3.86
CA ASP A 246 -18.38 17.87 3.58
C ASP A 246 -19.07 18.75 4.64
N ALA A 247 -20.27 18.36 5.07
CA ALA A 247 -20.97 19.04 6.16
C ALA A 247 -20.20 18.93 7.49
N PHE A 248 -19.58 17.79 7.80
CA PHE A 248 -18.74 17.62 8.99
C PHE A 248 -17.46 18.44 8.93
N LYS A 249 -16.76 18.45 7.78
CA LYS A 249 -15.57 19.29 7.57
C LYS A 249 -15.91 20.77 7.75
N ALA A 250 -17.00 21.24 7.14
CA ALA A 250 -17.47 22.63 7.27
C ALA A 250 -17.92 23.01 8.70
N LEU A 251 -18.30 22.03 9.53
CA LEU A 251 -18.57 22.25 10.96
C LEU A 251 -17.25 22.33 11.76
N LEU A 252 -16.28 21.45 11.49
CA LEU A 252 -14.97 21.48 12.14
C LEU A 252 -14.20 22.77 11.86
N GLU A 253 -14.24 23.28 10.63
CA GLU A 253 -13.59 24.54 10.23
C GLU A 253 -14.01 25.74 11.12
N ARG A 254 -15.20 25.71 11.71
CA ARG A 254 -15.69 26.80 12.58
C ARG A 254 -15.03 26.84 13.96
N PHE A 255 -14.41 25.74 14.36
CA PHE A 255 -13.76 25.58 15.67
C PHE A 255 -12.23 25.69 15.58
N ILE A 256 -11.70 25.87 14.37
CA ILE A 256 -10.27 26.00 14.11
C ILE A 256 -9.94 27.50 14.03
N PRO A 257 -8.98 27.99 14.82
CA PRO A 257 -8.64 29.41 14.81
C PRO A 257 -8.07 29.85 13.44
N GLU A 258 -8.60 30.94 12.88
CA GLU A 258 -8.19 31.52 11.57
C GLU A 258 -6.77 32.15 11.59
N ASP A 259 -6.20 32.43 12.76
CA ASP A 259 -5.00 33.25 12.89
C ASP A 259 -3.69 32.45 12.78
N PHE A 260 -3.32 32.09 11.55
CA PHE A 260 -1.92 32.18 11.06
C PHE A 260 -1.83 32.20 9.53
N SER A 261 -2.92 31.93 8.80
CA SER A 261 -2.98 32.02 7.32
C SER A 261 -3.21 33.44 6.80
N LYS A 262 -2.53 34.45 7.37
CA LYS A 262 -2.29 35.70 6.63
C LYS A 262 -1.02 35.58 5.80
N SER A 263 -1.03 34.66 4.84
CA SER A 263 -0.27 34.87 3.61
C SER A 263 -1.15 35.68 2.67
N LYS A 264 -0.58 36.76 2.14
CA LYS A 264 -1.24 37.78 1.35
C LYS A 264 -1.74 37.18 0.03
N SER A 265 -3.05 36.94 -0.10
CA SER A 265 -3.71 36.96 -1.40
C SER A 265 -4.99 37.78 -1.31
N GLY A 266 -4.97 38.94 -1.96
CA GLY A 266 -6.16 39.78 -2.12
C GLY A 266 -7.15 39.09 -3.05
N ALA A 267 -8.12 38.37 -2.47
CA ALA A 267 -9.30 37.93 -3.19
C ALA A 267 -10.53 38.37 -2.39
N ARG A 268 -11.34 39.23 -3.03
CA ARG A 268 -12.56 39.83 -2.47
C ARG A 268 -13.60 38.72 -2.27
N ARG A 269 -13.73 38.21 -1.03
CA ARG A 269 -14.74 37.19 -0.70
C ARG A 269 -16.10 37.85 -0.43
N VAL A 270 -17.11 37.36 -1.14
CA VAL A 270 -18.52 37.72 -1.05
C VAL A 270 -19.05 37.51 0.37
N GLN A 271 -19.82 38.48 0.87
CA GLN A 271 -20.52 38.40 2.16
C GLN A 271 -21.45 37.18 2.20
N LYS A 272 -21.21 36.25 3.14
CA LYS A 272 -22.17 35.22 3.52
C LYS A 272 -22.64 35.50 4.95
N MET A 273 -23.89 35.94 5.06
CA MET A 273 -24.62 35.98 6.32
C MET A 273 -24.89 34.54 6.79
N SER A 274 -24.44 34.18 7.99
CA SER A 274 -25.31 33.54 8.99
C SER A 274 -24.66 33.64 10.37
N ALA A 275 -25.45 34.12 11.32
CA ALA A 275 -25.10 34.22 12.73
C ALA A 275 -25.14 32.83 13.37
N LYS A 276 -23.98 32.18 13.50
CA LYS A 276 -23.74 31.08 14.45
C LYS A 276 -22.35 31.30 15.07
N ARG A 277 -22.25 31.04 16.39
CA ARG A 277 -21.09 31.34 17.25
C ARG A 277 -19.78 30.92 16.57
N LYS A 278 -19.03 31.88 16.04
CA LYS A 278 -17.61 31.70 15.75
C LYS A 278 -16.88 31.63 17.08
N VAL A 279 -16.12 30.57 17.32
CA VAL A 279 -15.18 30.54 18.44
C VAL A 279 -14.07 31.51 18.08
N THR A 280 -14.06 32.68 18.72
CA THR A 280 -12.97 33.65 18.54
C THR A 280 -11.70 33.08 19.16
N THR A 281 -10.55 33.38 18.54
CA THR A 281 -9.21 33.08 19.06
C THR A 281 -9.07 33.47 20.53
N GLU A 282 -9.73 34.54 20.96
CA GLU A 282 -9.81 35.01 22.34
C GLU A 282 -10.54 34.07 23.33
N SER A 283 -11.45 33.22 22.86
CA SER A 283 -12.16 32.23 23.69
C SER A 283 -11.34 30.95 23.83
N LEU A 284 -10.58 30.56 22.80
CA LEU A 284 -9.66 29.42 22.83
C LEU A 284 -8.37 29.77 23.59
N SER A 285 -7.84 30.98 23.43
CA SER A 285 -6.64 31.44 24.16
C SER A 285 -6.86 31.59 25.67
N LYS A 286 -8.12 31.63 26.14
CA LYS A 286 -8.48 31.55 27.57
C LYS A 286 -8.58 30.11 28.10
N LEU A 287 -8.66 29.12 27.20
CA LEU A 287 -8.89 27.70 27.51
C LEU A 287 -7.69 26.81 27.13
N ALA A 288 -6.69 27.35 26.44
CA ALA A 288 -5.61 26.60 25.78
C ALA A 288 -4.27 27.33 25.90
N THR A 289 -3.20 26.57 26.07
CA THR A 289 -1.83 27.06 25.88
C THR A 289 -1.52 27.24 24.38
N PRO A 290 -0.63 28.17 23.99
CA PRO A 290 -0.25 28.38 22.60
C PRO A 290 0.34 27.12 21.93
N GLU A 291 0.97 26.24 22.72
CA GLU A 291 1.45 24.94 22.25
C GLU A 291 0.29 24.00 21.87
N GLU A 292 -0.79 23.96 22.65
CA GLU A 292 -1.96 23.11 22.37
C GLU A 292 -2.76 23.60 21.16
N VAL A 293 -2.81 24.92 20.93
CA VAL A 293 -3.43 25.50 19.73
C VAL A 293 -2.62 25.12 18.48
N SER A 294 -1.29 25.16 18.57
CA SER A 294 -0.40 24.77 17.47
C SER A 294 -0.54 23.28 17.13
N GLN A 295 -0.60 22.40 18.13
CA GLN A 295 -0.84 20.96 17.92
C GLN A 295 -2.20 20.65 17.28
N LEU A 296 -3.22 21.45 17.58
CA LEU A 296 -4.56 21.29 17.00
C LEU A 296 -4.57 21.66 15.52
N LEU A 297 -3.84 22.72 15.15
CA LEU A 297 -3.64 23.13 13.76
C LEU A 297 -2.82 22.10 12.98
N GLU A 298 -1.68 21.64 13.53
CA GLU A 298 -0.87 20.58 12.92
C GLU A 298 -1.67 19.31 12.68
N MET A 299 -2.50 18.89 13.65
CA MET A 299 -3.32 17.70 13.50
C MET A 299 -4.44 17.90 12.47
N TYR A 300 -5.04 19.09 12.38
CA TYR A 300 -6.02 19.37 11.34
C TYR A 300 -5.38 19.37 9.95
N ASP A 301 -4.24 20.03 9.77
CA ASP A 301 -3.49 20.05 8.52
C ASP A 301 -2.99 18.65 8.13
N GLN A 302 -2.59 17.82 9.11
CA GLN A 302 -2.22 16.43 8.87
C GLN A 302 -3.38 15.59 8.29
N PHE A 303 -4.63 15.86 8.71
CA PHE A 303 -5.80 15.07 8.27
C PHE A 303 -6.55 15.68 7.10
N PHE A 304 -6.50 17.01 6.93
CA PHE A 304 -7.37 17.74 6.01
C PHE A 304 -6.67 18.91 5.28
N GLY A 305 -5.36 19.09 5.48
CA GLY A 305 -4.58 20.12 4.80
C GLY A 305 -4.60 19.92 3.28
N ALA A 306 -4.44 21.03 2.54
CA ALA A 306 -4.30 20.94 1.09
C ALA A 306 -3.18 19.96 0.76
N GLU A 307 -3.44 19.00 -0.12
CA GLU A 307 -2.44 18.10 -0.66
C GLU A 307 -1.34 18.95 -1.31
N SER A 308 -0.33 19.34 -0.54
CA SER A 308 0.99 19.53 -1.11
C SER A 308 1.32 18.19 -1.75
N ASP A 309 1.59 18.20 -3.06
CA ASP A 309 1.93 17.07 -3.95
C ASP A 309 3.04 16.10 -3.42
N SER A 310 3.45 16.24 -2.16
CA SER A 310 4.36 15.39 -1.42
C SER A 310 3.70 14.40 -0.44
N ASN A 311 2.38 14.46 -0.26
CA ASN A 311 1.62 13.55 0.62
C ASN A 311 0.51 12.79 -0.13
N GLU A 312 0.80 12.29 -1.33
CA GLU A 312 0.24 10.97 -1.64
C GLU A 312 0.77 10.05 -0.53
N GLU A 313 -0.04 9.75 0.49
CA GLU A 313 0.11 8.49 1.22
C GLU A 313 0.02 7.43 0.12
N LEU A 314 1.18 7.04 -0.43
CA LEU A 314 1.33 5.86 -1.27
C LEU A 314 0.57 4.78 -0.56
N ASP A 315 -0.58 4.43 -1.13
CA ASP A 315 -1.66 3.61 -0.62
C ASP A 315 -1.12 2.43 0.17
N ALA A 316 -0.81 2.63 1.47
CA ALA A 316 0.26 1.95 2.22
C ALA A 316 0.68 0.63 1.57
N GLU A 317 1.52 0.71 0.53
CA GLU A 317 2.09 -0.50 -0.05
C GLU A 317 2.90 -1.09 1.08
N GLU A 318 2.50 -2.30 1.44
CA GLU A 318 3.13 -3.25 2.34
C GLU A 318 4.37 -2.68 3.05
N HIS A 319 4.31 -2.56 4.39
CA HIS A 319 5.53 -2.78 5.15
C HIS A 319 6.06 -4.16 4.74
N GLN A 320 6.91 -4.19 3.70
CA GLN A 320 7.85 -5.25 3.44
C GLN A 320 8.71 -5.24 4.69
N PHE A 321 8.34 -6.06 5.67
CA PHE A 321 9.18 -6.35 6.80
C PHE A 321 10.40 -7.08 6.24
N VAL A 322 11.37 -6.31 5.75
CA VAL A 322 12.74 -6.76 5.65
C VAL A 322 13.16 -6.96 7.09
N SER A 323 13.23 -8.21 7.52
CA SER A 323 13.87 -8.52 8.81
C SER A 323 15.33 -8.14 8.69
N PHE A 324 15.67 -6.95 9.21
CA PHE A 324 17.06 -6.58 9.42
C PHE A 324 17.67 -7.59 10.39
N GLY A 325 18.85 -8.11 10.05
CA GLY A 325 19.64 -8.89 11.01
C GLY A 325 19.99 -8.02 12.22
N GLU A 326 20.26 -8.64 13.36
CA GLU A 326 20.75 -7.90 14.51
C GLU A 326 22.04 -7.13 14.14
N PRO A 327 22.21 -5.89 14.63
CA PRO A 327 23.40 -5.10 14.34
C PRO A 327 24.64 -5.85 14.84
N VAL A 328 25.43 -6.37 13.90
CA VAL A 328 26.69 -7.04 14.21
C VAL A 328 27.75 -5.97 14.41
N GLN A 329 28.35 -5.92 15.61
CA GLN A 329 29.50 -5.03 15.86
C GLN A 329 30.62 -5.30 14.83
N GLY A 330 31.04 -4.26 14.11
CA GLY A 330 32.09 -4.35 13.08
C GLY A 330 31.59 -4.73 11.68
N ALA A 331 30.27 -4.82 11.44
CA ALA A 331 29.74 -4.95 10.09
C ALA A 331 29.78 -3.60 9.36
N ASP A 332 30.32 -3.59 8.14
CA ASP A 332 30.39 -2.41 7.27
C ASP A 332 28.97 -1.99 6.85
N PRO A 333 28.47 -0.81 7.28
CA PRO A 333 27.18 -0.26 6.83
C PRO A 333 27.19 0.14 5.35
N GLY A 334 28.33 -0.01 4.67
CA GLY A 334 28.53 0.18 3.26
C GLY A 334 29.10 1.54 2.88
N VAL A 335 29.45 2.37 3.86
CA VAL A 335 29.94 3.75 3.70
C VAL A 335 31.32 3.98 4.33
N GLU A 336 32.04 2.93 4.75
CA GLU A 336 33.34 3.05 5.42
C GLU A 336 34.45 3.67 4.55
N ILE A 337 34.37 3.48 3.23
CA ILE A 337 35.31 4.10 2.29
C ILE A 337 35.05 5.60 2.26
N GLU A 338 33.79 5.98 2.11
CA GLU A 338 33.33 7.37 2.03
C GLU A 338 33.53 8.11 3.37
N ALA A 339 33.45 7.42 4.50
CA ALA A 339 33.75 7.95 5.83
C ALA A 339 35.16 8.54 5.96
N LYS A 340 36.10 8.09 5.12
CA LYS A 340 37.50 8.54 5.10
C LYS A 340 37.77 9.61 4.04
N MET A 341 36.76 10.00 3.25
CA MET A 341 36.90 10.95 2.15
C MET A 341 36.34 12.33 2.54
N SER A 342 36.98 13.39 2.05
CA SER A 342 36.43 14.74 2.19
C SER A 342 35.26 14.97 1.24
N ALA A 343 34.43 15.99 1.50
CA ALA A 343 33.31 16.34 0.61
C ALA A 343 33.80 16.69 -0.81
N SER A 344 34.97 17.34 -0.92
CA SER A 344 35.59 17.64 -2.22
C SER A 344 36.05 16.39 -2.95
N ASP A 345 36.61 15.40 -2.25
CA ASP A 345 37.04 14.14 -2.87
C ASP A 345 35.84 13.34 -3.37
N LEU A 346 34.76 13.28 -2.58
CA LEU A 346 33.52 12.62 -2.97
C LEU A 346 32.90 13.27 -4.21
N ALA A 347 32.81 14.60 -4.22
CA ALA A 347 32.33 15.35 -5.38
C ALA A 347 33.21 15.15 -6.62
N ALA A 348 34.53 15.17 -6.46
CA ALA A 348 35.48 14.95 -7.55
C ALA A 348 35.34 13.54 -8.13
N ASN A 349 35.22 12.52 -7.29
CA ASN A 349 35.01 11.12 -7.71
C ASN A 349 33.67 10.93 -8.45
N LEU A 350 32.65 11.71 -8.10
CA LEU A 350 31.37 11.74 -8.79
C LEU A 350 31.38 12.56 -10.10
N GLY A 351 32.49 13.25 -10.40
CA GLY A 351 32.62 14.12 -11.57
C GLY A 351 31.92 15.47 -11.43
N PHE A 352 31.64 15.91 -10.20
CA PHE A 352 30.97 17.19 -9.94
C PHE A 352 31.97 18.34 -9.90
N GLN A 353 31.96 19.19 -10.93
CA GLN A 353 32.94 20.29 -11.06
C GLN A 353 32.82 21.35 -9.95
N ASN A 354 31.62 21.57 -9.41
CA ASN A 354 31.33 22.57 -8.37
C ASN A 354 30.71 21.94 -7.11
N GLY A 355 30.98 20.67 -6.84
CA GLY A 355 30.34 19.97 -5.71
C GLY A 355 28.88 19.55 -5.94
N MET A 356 28.32 19.86 -7.11
CA MET A 356 26.93 19.59 -7.49
C MET A 356 26.84 18.87 -8.85
N PRO A 357 25.82 18.02 -9.06
CA PRO A 357 25.49 17.51 -10.39
C PRO A 357 25.11 18.64 -11.34
N PHE A 358 25.37 18.49 -12.64
CA PHE A 358 25.16 19.55 -13.64
C PHE A 358 23.70 20.03 -13.77
N LEU A 359 22.73 19.18 -13.43
CA LEU A 359 21.29 19.50 -13.50
C LEU A 359 20.80 20.30 -12.27
N PHE A 360 21.64 20.45 -11.25
CA PHE A 360 21.24 21.12 -10.02
C PHE A 360 21.52 22.61 -10.12
N ASN A 361 20.57 23.41 -9.65
CA ASN A 361 20.80 24.83 -9.44
C ASN A 361 21.75 25.02 -8.26
N THR A 362 22.61 26.04 -8.34
CA THR A 362 23.53 26.41 -7.26
C THR A 362 22.88 27.32 -6.22
N LYS A 363 21.62 27.70 -6.43
CA LYS A 363 20.85 28.61 -5.58
C LYS A 363 19.45 28.05 -5.35
N ARG A 364 18.89 28.33 -4.17
CA ARG A 364 17.50 28.01 -3.80
C ARG A 364 16.82 29.21 -3.18
N LEU A 365 15.49 29.27 -3.26
CA LEU A 365 14.72 30.23 -2.48
C LEU A 365 14.64 29.78 -1.01
N SER A 366 14.87 30.70 -0.07
CA SER A 366 14.71 30.43 1.36
C SER A 366 13.26 30.09 1.75
N SER A 367 12.29 30.56 0.97
CA SER A 367 10.86 30.27 1.12
C SER A 367 10.43 28.90 0.58
N GLY A 368 11.34 28.12 -0.03
CA GLY A 368 11.04 26.78 -0.56
C GLY A 368 10.49 26.74 -1.98
N GLY A 369 10.42 27.87 -2.69
CA GLY A 369 10.02 27.92 -4.10
C GLY A 369 11.01 27.21 -5.03
N THR A 370 10.49 26.64 -6.13
CA THR A 370 11.29 25.89 -7.11
C THR A 370 11.68 26.76 -8.30
N ALA A 371 12.65 26.34 -9.10
CA ALA A 371 13.13 27.10 -10.25
C ALA A 371 12.10 27.26 -11.40
N TRP A 372 10.96 26.57 -11.31
CA TRP A 372 9.85 26.68 -12.26
C TRP A 372 8.74 27.60 -11.75
N SER A 373 8.90 28.19 -10.56
CA SER A 373 7.92 29.08 -9.96
C SER A 373 8.22 30.53 -10.32
N GLN A 374 7.16 31.33 -10.49
CA GLN A 374 7.29 32.76 -10.83
C GLN A 374 8.06 33.51 -9.72
N GLU A 375 7.90 33.07 -8.47
CA GLU A 375 8.60 33.65 -7.32
C GLU A 375 10.12 33.47 -7.40
N PHE A 376 10.59 32.35 -7.97
CA PHE A 376 12.03 32.10 -8.16
C PHE A 376 12.59 32.96 -9.29
N GLU A 377 11.84 33.09 -10.39
CA GLU A 377 12.21 33.98 -11.50
C GLU A 377 12.27 35.46 -11.04
N ASP A 378 11.27 35.89 -10.27
CA ASP A 378 11.20 37.23 -9.70
C ASP A 378 12.34 37.49 -8.71
N ALA A 379 12.72 36.48 -7.92
CA ALA A 379 13.86 36.56 -7.00
C ALA A 379 15.21 36.65 -7.74
N CYS A 380 15.38 35.89 -8.82
CA CYS A 380 16.55 35.99 -9.70
C CYS A 380 16.71 37.38 -10.31
N ASN A 381 15.61 38.01 -10.72
CA ASN A 381 15.62 39.29 -11.41
C ASN A 381 15.64 40.51 -10.48
N SER A 382 15.00 40.41 -9.31
CA SER A 382 14.60 41.59 -8.54
C SER A 382 15.04 41.57 -7.07
N LYS A 383 15.35 40.39 -6.51
CA LYS A 383 15.63 40.21 -5.07
C LYS A 383 16.70 39.13 -4.84
N PRO A 384 17.97 39.40 -5.20
CA PRO A 384 19.04 38.41 -5.06
C PRO A 384 19.26 37.96 -3.61
N ASP A 385 18.91 38.78 -2.62
CA ASP A 385 19.01 38.46 -1.19
C ASP A 385 18.04 37.36 -0.72
N ALA A 386 17.02 37.02 -1.53
CA ALA A 386 16.10 35.92 -1.24
C ALA A 386 16.64 34.55 -1.67
N LEU A 387 17.78 34.52 -2.38
CA LEU A 387 18.40 33.29 -2.89
C LEU A 387 19.58 32.87 -2.00
N GLU A 388 19.47 31.67 -1.43
CA GLU A 388 20.53 31.06 -0.65
C GLU A 388 21.40 30.14 -1.52
N PRO A 389 22.72 30.04 -1.24
CA PRO A 389 23.56 29.01 -1.83
C PRO A 389 23.02 27.61 -1.53
N PHE A 390 22.95 26.77 -2.57
CA PHE A 390 22.51 25.39 -2.43
C PHE A 390 23.68 24.45 -2.73
N SER A 391 24.02 23.61 -1.76
CA SER A 391 25.08 22.62 -1.86
C SER A 391 24.68 21.31 -1.20
N LEU A 392 25.13 20.19 -1.79
CA LEU A 392 25.03 18.88 -1.17
C LEU A 392 25.93 18.82 0.08
N GLN A 393 25.38 18.26 1.14
CA GLN A 393 26.11 18.02 2.37
C GLN A 393 26.99 16.77 2.25
N TRP A 394 28.02 16.66 3.09
CA TRP A 394 28.97 15.54 3.06
C TRP A 394 28.28 14.17 3.09
N HIS A 395 27.30 13.97 3.97
CA HIS A 395 26.59 12.69 4.10
C HIS A 395 25.76 12.36 2.86
N GLN A 396 25.24 13.38 2.16
CA GLN A 396 24.50 13.20 0.93
C GLN A 396 25.43 12.78 -0.21
N LEU A 397 26.60 13.41 -0.31
CA LEU A 397 27.65 13.02 -1.27
C LEU A 397 28.17 11.61 -0.99
N ALA A 398 28.39 11.27 0.27
CA ALA A 398 28.83 9.94 0.69
C ALA A 398 27.79 8.87 0.33
N GLY A 399 26.51 9.13 0.57
CA GLY A 399 25.42 8.22 0.19
C GLY A 399 25.34 7.99 -1.33
N VAL A 400 25.44 9.05 -2.12
CA VAL A 400 25.44 8.98 -3.60
C VAL A 400 26.64 8.18 -4.11
N HIS A 401 27.84 8.49 -3.59
CA HIS A 401 29.07 7.80 -3.97
C HIS A 401 29.03 6.31 -3.61
N ALA A 402 28.61 5.98 -2.38
CA ALA A 402 28.50 4.60 -1.93
C ALA A 402 27.49 3.79 -2.75
N ALA A 403 26.34 4.40 -3.08
CA ALA A 403 25.33 3.76 -3.92
C ALA A 403 25.87 3.45 -5.31
N LEU A 404 26.44 4.44 -6.01
CA LEU A 404 26.99 4.24 -7.35
C LEU A 404 28.13 3.22 -7.36
N ARG A 405 29.04 3.27 -6.38
CA ARG A 405 30.12 2.28 -6.23
C ARG A 405 29.62 0.85 -6.01
N LYS A 406 28.50 0.69 -5.30
CA LYS A 406 27.91 -0.63 -5.03
C LYS A 406 27.10 -1.15 -6.22
N VAL A 407 26.41 -0.27 -6.95
CA VAL A 407 25.60 -0.66 -8.12
C VAL A 407 26.48 -0.94 -9.34
N LEU A 408 27.50 -0.11 -9.57
CA LEU A 408 28.39 -0.23 -10.73
C LEU A 408 29.54 -1.18 -10.42
N SER A 409 29.72 -2.19 -11.26
CA SER A 409 30.83 -3.12 -11.19
C SER A 409 31.74 -2.99 -12.42
N PRO A 410 33.07 -3.16 -12.28
CA PRO A 410 33.98 -3.14 -13.43
C PRO A 410 33.72 -4.27 -14.44
N THR A 411 33.09 -5.35 -14.00
CA THR A 411 32.84 -6.56 -14.81
C THR A 411 31.36 -6.92 -14.75
N SER A 412 30.76 -7.19 -15.90
CA SER A 412 29.36 -7.65 -15.99
C SER A 412 29.17 -8.93 -15.19
N ASN A 413 28.28 -8.91 -14.19
CA ASN A 413 27.95 -10.06 -13.36
C ASN A 413 26.42 -10.11 -13.16
N PRO A 414 25.73 -11.13 -13.69
CA PRO A 414 24.27 -11.25 -13.58
C PRO A 414 23.77 -11.55 -12.16
N HIS A 415 24.66 -11.91 -11.23
CA HIS A 415 24.33 -12.15 -9.82
C HIS A 415 24.71 -10.99 -8.90
N HIS A 416 25.19 -9.87 -9.47
CA HIS A 416 25.55 -8.69 -8.68
C HIS A 416 24.29 -8.00 -8.14
N CYS A 417 24.26 -7.75 -6.84
CA CYS A 417 23.15 -7.04 -6.22
C CYS A 417 23.18 -5.57 -6.66
N THR A 418 22.15 -5.15 -7.39
CA THR A 418 21.99 -3.76 -7.85
C THR A 418 21.02 -2.95 -6.98
N GLY A 419 20.39 -3.59 -5.99
CA GLY A 419 19.49 -2.93 -5.05
C GLY A 419 20.28 -2.23 -3.95
N ILE A 420 19.99 -0.95 -3.72
CA ILE A 420 20.55 -0.16 -2.62
C ILE A 420 19.42 0.31 -1.72
N LEU A 421 19.60 0.13 -0.41
CA LEU A 421 18.70 0.63 0.61
C LEU A 421 19.38 1.76 1.38
N PHE A 422 18.76 2.94 1.38
CA PHE A 422 19.16 4.05 2.24
C PHE A 422 18.48 3.90 3.60
N ALA A 423 19.26 3.48 4.60
CA ALA A 423 18.82 3.31 5.98
C ALA A 423 19.23 4.49 6.89
N ASP A 424 19.42 5.67 6.30
CA ASP A 424 19.70 6.90 7.04
C ASP A 424 18.42 7.43 7.73
N ASP A 425 18.59 8.25 8.76
CA ASP A 425 17.49 8.78 9.57
C ASP A 425 16.54 9.71 8.76
N VAL A 426 15.34 9.96 9.28
CA VAL A 426 14.35 10.83 8.65
C VAL A 426 14.88 12.26 8.58
N GLY A 427 14.66 12.95 7.45
CA GLY A 427 15.07 14.34 7.25
C GLY A 427 16.51 14.55 6.76
N LEU A 428 17.32 13.50 6.57
CA LEU A 428 18.72 13.64 6.09
C LEU A 428 18.85 13.92 4.58
N GLY A 429 17.73 13.95 3.85
CA GLY A 429 17.68 14.32 2.45
C GLY A 429 17.80 13.13 1.48
N LYS A 430 17.17 11.99 1.77
CA LYS A 430 17.08 10.84 0.83
C LYS A 430 16.64 11.24 -0.58
N THR A 431 15.66 12.12 -0.69
CA THR A 431 15.16 12.64 -1.97
C THR A 431 16.26 13.32 -2.78
N ILE A 432 17.14 14.09 -2.12
CA ILE A 432 18.23 14.77 -2.80
C ILE A 432 19.33 13.81 -3.25
N GLN A 433 19.57 12.74 -2.47
CA GLN A 433 20.53 11.70 -2.80
C GLN A 433 20.05 10.91 -4.03
N ALA A 434 18.78 10.51 -4.06
CA ALA A 434 18.17 9.87 -5.22
C ALA A 434 18.24 10.75 -6.47
N SER A 435 17.91 12.03 -6.32
CA SER A 435 17.99 13.02 -7.41
C SER A 435 19.42 13.19 -7.93
N ALA A 436 20.41 13.22 -7.04
CA ALA A 436 21.82 13.33 -7.42
C ALA A 436 22.34 12.08 -8.13
N ILE A 437 21.88 10.88 -7.75
CA ILE A 437 22.18 9.62 -8.47
C ILE A 437 21.64 9.69 -9.89
N MET A 438 20.36 10.06 -10.07
CA MET A 438 19.73 10.19 -11.38
C MET A 438 20.46 11.23 -12.25
N ALA A 439 20.84 12.37 -11.67
CA ALA A 439 21.58 13.41 -12.39
C ALA A 439 22.99 12.94 -12.80
N SER A 440 23.66 12.17 -11.96
CA SER A 440 24.98 11.59 -12.27
C SER A 440 24.90 10.60 -13.43
N LEU A 441 23.92 9.69 -13.41
CA LEU A 441 23.69 8.72 -14.47
C LEU A 441 23.27 9.38 -15.79
N SER A 442 22.41 10.41 -15.71
CA SER A 442 22.04 11.23 -16.87
C SER A 442 23.27 11.93 -17.48
N GLY A 443 24.15 12.46 -16.64
CA GLY A 443 25.40 13.10 -17.07
C GLY A 443 26.32 12.13 -17.82
N LEU A 444 26.44 10.89 -17.33
CA LEU A 444 27.19 9.83 -17.99
C LEU A 444 26.60 9.48 -19.36
N SER A 445 25.27 9.35 -19.46
CA SER A 445 24.58 9.07 -20.73
C SER A 445 24.87 10.13 -21.79
N VAL A 446 24.78 11.42 -21.43
CA VAL A 446 25.10 12.54 -22.35
C VAL A 446 26.56 12.53 -22.79
N HIS A 447 27.50 12.15 -21.91
CA HIS A 447 28.92 12.06 -22.25
C HIS A 447 29.24 10.87 -23.17
N ILE A 448 28.52 9.75 -23.02
CA ILE A 448 28.67 8.57 -23.88
C ILE A 448 28.14 8.87 -25.29
N SER A 449 26.96 9.50 -25.42
CA SER A 449 26.42 9.85 -26.75
C SER A 449 27.36 10.79 -27.54
N LYS A 450 27.96 11.78 -26.87
CA LYS A 450 28.94 12.69 -27.51
C LYS A 450 30.25 12.01 -27.96
N ARG A 451 30.55 10.80 -27.47
CA ARG A 451 31.71 10.00 -27.91
C ARG A 451 31.41 9.04 -29.06
N VAL A 452 30.14 8.75 -29.32
CA VAL A 452 29.73 7.90 -30.45
C VAL A 452 29.59 8.71 -31.74
N ASP A 453 29.36 10.02 -31.63
CA ASP A 453 29.27 10.97 -32.75
C ASP A 453 30.62 11.61 -33.16
N LYS A 454 31.75 11.12 -32.62
CA LYS A 454 33.12 11.44 -33.04
C LYS A 454 33.84 10.17 -33.43
#